data_AF-A0A6I2F9S4-F1
#
_entry.id   AF-A0A6I2F9S4-F1
#
_cell.length_a   1.000
_cell.length_b   1.000
_cell.length_c   1.000
_cell.angle_alpha   90.00
_cell.angle_beta   90.00
_cell.angle_gamma   90.00
#
_symmetry.space_group_name_H-M   'P 1'
#
loop_
_entity.id
_entity.type
_entity.pdbx_description
1 polymer ?
#
loop_
_entity_poly.entity_id
_entity_poly.type
_entity_poly.pdbx_seq_one_letter_code
_entity_poly.pdbx_strand_id
1 'polypeptide(L)'
;MTIAEPPAPERTQSTSILPPIGVWWPMLERPLQREILENPRAPLRRVIVRRILELCELDRPVPLGAMRLTENERAYLAGWTHTVDWD
;
A
#
# COMPACT_ATOMS: atom_id res chain seq x y z
N MET A 1 32.79 13.77 16.38
CA MET A 1 31.88 13.73 15.22
C MET A 1 30.71 12.84 15.59
N THR A 2 29.58 13.43 15.96
CA THR A 2 28.34 12.67 16.18
C THR A 2 27.76 12.35 14.81
N ILE A 3 27.68 11.07 14.47
CA ILE A 3 26.96 10.61 13.28
C ILE A 3 25.48 10.87 13.56
N ALA A 4 24.88 11.77 12.80
CA ALA A 4 23.44 11.98 12.82
C ALA A 4 22.78 10.71 12.30
N GLU A 5 22.14 9.96 13.18
CA GLU A 5 21.22 8.90 12.81
C GLU A 5 20.15 9.50 11.89
N PRO A 6 19.83 8.89 10.73
CA PRO A 6 18.75 9.39 9.89
C PRO A 6 17.46 9.33 10.72
N PRO A 7 16.58 10.34 10.65
CA PRO A 7 15.30 10.27 11.36
C PRO A 7 14.58 9.04 10.84
N ALA A 8 14.41 8.04 11.71
CA ALA A 8 13.54 6.92 11.44
C ALA A 8 12.20 7.52 10.98
N PRO A 9 11.64 7.11 9.82
CA PRO A 9 10.36 7.64 9.41
C PRO A 9 9.40 7.31 10.55
N GLU A 10 8.88 8.35 11.20
CA GLU A 10 7.82 8.23 12.19
C GLU A 10 6.70 7.47 11.49
N ARG A 11 6.66 6.15 11.74
CA ARG A 11 5.56 5.30 11.33
C ARG A 11 4.42 5.75 12.21
N THR A 12 3.75 6.81 11.75
CA THR A 12 2.35 7.05 12.04
C THR A 12 1.70 5.70 11.91
N GLN A 13 1.40 5.10 13.07
CA GLN A 13 0.61 3.88 13.20
C GLN A 13 -0.78 4.27 12.72
N SER A 14 -0.88 4.40 11.41
CA SER A 14 -2.11 4.31 10.68
C SER A 14 -2.64 2.97 11.12
N THR A 15 -3.81 2.97 11.75
CA THR A 15 -4.60 1.80 12.14
C THR A 15 -5.09 1.02 10.92
N SER A 16 -4.25 0.94 9.88
CA SER A 16 -4.45 0.15 8.69
C SER A 16 -4.06 -1.28 9.04
N ILE A 17 -5.01 -2.19 8.89
CA ILE A 17 -4.80 -3.64 9.07
C ILE A 17 -3.79 -4.18 8.04
N LEU A 18 -3.51 -3.42 6.98
CA LEU A 18 -2.55 -3.78 5.95
C LEU A 18 -1.11 -3.39 6.33
N PRO A 19 -0.13 -4.18 5.87
CA PRO A 19 1.27 -3.78 5.93
C PRO A 19 1.49 -2.48 5.13
N PRO A 20 2.60 -1.76 5.39
CA PRO A 20 2.91 -0.51 4.69
C PRO A 20 2.91 -0.69 3.16
N ILE A 21 2.34 0.26 2.43
CA ILE A 21 2.18 0.18 0.96
C ILE A 21 3.45 -0.18 0.20
N GLY A 22 4.61 0.33 0.62
CA GLY A 22 5.89 0.01 -0.02
C GLY A 22 6.34 -1.44 0.10
N VAL A 23 5.74 -2.23 0.99
CA VAL A 23 6.05 -3.66 1.14
C VAL A 23 5.31 -4.47 0.07
N TRP A 24 4.01 -4.23 -0.10
CA TRP A 24 3.17 -5.07 -0.96
C TRP A 24 2.92 -4.49 -2.35
N TRP A 25 3.01 -3.17 -2.53
CA TRP A 25 2.79 -2.53 -3.83
C TRP A 25 3.63 -3.12 -4.96
N PRO A 26 4.98 -3.24 -4.83
CA PRO A 26 5.81 -3.80 -5.91
C PRO A 26 5.55 -5.30 -6.16
N MET A 27 5.01 -6.02 -5.18
CA MET A 27 4.68 -7.45 -5.28
C MET A 27 3.29 -7.70 -5.86
N LEU A 28 2.42 -6.69 -5.84
CA LEU A 28 1.05 -6.80 -6.30
C LEU A 28 1.02 -6.97 -7.83
N GLU A 29 0.09 -7.80 -8.30
CA GLU A 29 -0.09 -8.03 -9.73
C GLU A 29 -0.51 -6.75 -10.47
N ARG A 30 0.08 -6.51 -11.65
CA ARG A 30 -0.21 -5.37 -12.52
C ARG A 30 -1.71 -5.08 -12.73
N PRO A 31 -2.61 -6.05 -12.97
CA PRO A 31 -4.05 -5.76 -13.08
C PRO A 31 -4.65 -5.18 -11.79
N LEU A 32 -4.21 -5.66 -10.62
CA LEU A 32 -4.68 -5.17 -9.33
C LEU A 32 -4.10 -3.80 -8.99
N GLN A 33 -2.83 -3.56 -9.33
CA GLN A 33 -2.23 -2.23 -9.23
C GLN A 33 -3.01 -1.20 -10.07
N ARG A 34 -3.37 -1.56 -11.31
CA ARG A 34 -4.15 -0.69 -12.20
C ARG A 34 -5.50 -0.32 -11.60
N GLU A 35 -6.23 -1.30 -11.06
CA GLU A 35 -7.53 -1.05 -10.43
C GLU A 35 -7.42 -0.02 -9.28
N ILE A 36 -6.35 -0.11 -8.49
CA ILE A 36 -6.06 0.84 -7.41
C ILE A 36 -5.73 2.22 -7.96
N LEU A 37 -4.92 2.31 -9.03
CA LEU A 37 -4.54 3.57 -9.66
C LEU A 37 -5.68 4.25 -10.40
N GLU A 38 -6.62 3.50 -10.96
CA GLU A 38 -7.82 4.03 -11.60
C GLU A 38 -8.69 4.79 -10.58
N ASN A 39 -8.77 4.30 -9.35
CA ASN A 39 -9.57 4.92 -8.29
C ASN A 39 -8.90 4.86 -6.90
N PRO A 40 -7.83 5.63 -6.65
CA PRO A 40 -7.04 5.52 -5.41
C PRO A 40 -7.76 6.01 -4.15
N ARG A 41 -8.87 6.75 -4.32
CA ARG A 41 -9.74 7.21 -3.22
C ARG A 41 -10.89 6.22 -2.93
N ALA A 42 -11.12 5.26 -3.81
CA ALA A 42 -12.12 4.23 -3.60
C ALA A 42 -11.66 3.24 -2.52
N PRO A 43 -12.60 2.57 -1.84
CA PRO A 43 -12.21 1.48 -0.97
C PRO A 43 -11.62 0.31 -1.78
N LEU A 44 -10.51 -0.23 -1.29
CA LEU A 44 -9.87 -1.43 -1.79
C LEU A 44 -10.86 -2.58 -1.77
N ARG A 45 -10.98 -3.28 -2.89
CA ARG A 45 -11.79 -4.49 -2.98
C ARG A 45 -11.22 -5.58 -2.08
N ARG A 46 -12.09 -6.43 -1.57
CA ARG A 46 -11.69 -7.58 -0.74
C ARG A 46 -10.69 -8.50 -1.43
N VAL A 47 -10.78 -8.63 -2.75
CA VAL A 47 -9.84 -9.45 -3.54
C VAL A 47 -8.41 -8.89 -3.45
N ILE A 48 -8.25 -7.57 -3.57
CA ILE A 48 -6.95 -6.90 -3.42
C ILE A 48 -6.42 -7.07 -2.00
N VAL A 49 -7.26 -6.80 -0.98
CA VAL A 49 -6.87 -6.92 0.43
C VAL A 49 -6.42 -8.34 0.76
N ARG A 50 -7.18 -9.36 0.32
CA ARG A 50 -6.81 -10.77 0.48
C ARG A 50 -5.47 -11.06 -0.17
N ARG A 51 -5.28 -10.59 -1.41
CA ARG A 51 -4.04 -10.82 -2.15
C ARG A 51 -2.83 -10.20 -1.47
N ILE A 52 -2.98 -9.01 -0.89
CA ILE A 52 -1.93 -8.35 -0.10
C ILE A 52 -1.57 -9.19 1.13
N LEU A 53 -2.58 -9.72 1.85
CA LEU A 53 -2.34 -10.58 3.00
C LEU A 53 -1.60 -11.87 2.60
N GLU A 54 -1.97 -12.49 1.48
CA GLU A 54 -1.30 -13.67 0.92
C GLU A 54 0.16 -13.36 0.55
N LEU A 55 0.41 -12.24 -0.13
CA LEU A 55 1.76 -11.81 -0.55
C LEU A 55 2.68 -11.49 0.63
N CYS A 56 2.11 -11.00 1.73
CA CYS A 56 2.84 -10.68 2.95
C CYS A 56 2.87 -11.84 3.96
N GLU A 57 2.36 -13.02 3.59
CA GLU A 57 2.31 -14.21 4.46
C GLU A 57 1.63 -13.92 5.82
N LEU A 58 0.61 -13.05 5.81
CA LEU A 58 -0.11 -12.63 7.00
C LEU A 58 -1.34 -13.51 7.23
N ASP A 59 -1.29 -14.35 8.26
CA ASP A 59 -2.43 -15.15 8.72
C ASP A 59 -3.43 -14.27 9.51
N ARG A 60 -4.18 -13.44 8.79
CA ARG A 60 -5.20 -12.54 9.37
C ARG A 60 -6.49 -12.57 8.55
N PRO A 61 -7.65 -12.45 9.20
CA PRO A 61 -8.91 -12.37 8.46
C PRO A 61 -8.97 -11.08 7.62
N VAL A 62 -9.54 -11.19 6.43
CA VAL A 62 -9.82 -10.02 5.58
C VAL A 62 -10.82 -9.12 6.33
N PRO A 63 -10.48 -7.84 6.60
CA PRO A 63 -11.39 -6.95 7.28
C PRO A 63 -12.69 -6.77 6.49
N LEU A 64 -13.81 -6.77 7.20
CA LEU A 64 -15.14 -6.62 6.60
C LEU A 64 -15.43 -5.18 6.13
N GLY A 65 -14.71 -4.20 6.69
CA GLY A 65 -14.86 -2.78 6.42
C GLY A 65 -14.24 -2.32 5.09
N ALA A 66 -14.75 -1.21 4.57
CA ALA A 66 -14.24 -0.56 3.36
C ALA A 66 -12.87 0.06 3.63
N MET A 67 -11.82 -0.66 3.25
CA MET A 67 -10.43 -0.23 3.51
C MET A 67 -9.99 0.79 2.46
N ARG A 68 -9.47 1.93 2.89
CA ARG A 68 -9.06 3.00 1.97
C ARG A 68 -7.58 3.29 2.16
N LEU A 69 -6.95 3.70 1.08
CA LEU A 69 -5.61 4.26 1.14
C LEU A 69 -5.65 5.60 1.88
N THR A 70 -4.76 5.73 2.86
CA THR A 70 -4.48 6.99 3.56
C THR A 70 -3.92 8.03 2.58
N GLU A 71 -3.89 9.30 2.98
CA GLU A 71 -3.29 10.36 2.16
C GLU A 71 -1.81 10.07 1.84
N ASN A 72 -1.06 9.54 2.81
CA ASN A 72 0.34 9.19 2.62
C ASN A 72 0.53 8.04 1.61
N GLU A 73 -0.30 7.00 1.68
CA GLU A 73 -0.26 5.89 0.73
C GLU A 73 -0.63 6.36 -0.69
N ARG A 74 -1.59 7.28 -0.81
CA ARG A 74 -1.94 7.90 -2.11
C ARG A 74 -0.80 8.74 -2.67
N ALA A 75 -0.13 9.53 -1.83
CA ALA A 75 1.06 10.30 -2.23
C ALA A 75 2.20 9.37 -2.67
N TYR A 76 2.39 8.25 -1.97
CA TYR A 76 3.33 7.20 -2.38
C TYR A 76 3.00 6.69 -3.78
N LEU A 77 1.76 6.27 -4.03
CA LEU A 77 1.32 5.79 -5.34
C LEU A 77 1.49 6.82 -6.46
N ALA A 78 1.21 8.09 -6.19
CA ALA A 78 1.40 9.17 -7.16
C ALA A 78 2.87 9.27 -7.64
N GLY A 79 3.83 8.92 -6.78
CA GLY A 79 5.24 8.82 -7.15
C GLY A 79 5.57 7.65 -8.10
N TRP A 80 4.77 6.58 -8.06
CA TRP A 80 4.94 5.39 -8.92
C TRP A 80 4.32 5.55 -10.30
N THR A 81 3.24 6.33 -10.44
CA THR A 81 2.58 6.56 -11.74
C THR A 81 3.55 7.14 -12.79
N HIS A 82 4.59 7.84 -12.36
CA HIS A 82 5.65 8.37 -13.25
C HIS A 82 6.80 7.39 -13.55
N THR A 83 6.96 6.31 -12.77
CA THR A 83 8.08 5.36 -12.89
C THR A 83 7.68 4.06 -13.58
N VAL A 84 6.41 3.71 -13.54
CA VAL A 84 5.87 2.54 -14.23
C VAL A 84 5.48 2.99 -15.63
N ASP A 85 6.40 2.85 -16.59
CA ASP A 85 6.06 2.93 -18.01
C ASP A 85 4.99 1.86 -18.28
N TRP A 86 3.80 2.29 -18.71
CA TRP A 86 2.64 1.42 -18.95
C TRP A 86 2.56 0.95 -20.41
N ASP A 87 3.68 0.99 -21.14
CA ASP A 87 3.81 0.54 -22.53
C ASP A 87 3.85 -1.00 -22.65
#